data_AF-A0A8J2LVQ1-F1
#
_entry.id   AF-A0A8J2LVQ1-F1
#
_cell.length_a   1.000
_cell.length_b   1.000
_cell.length_c   1.000
_cell.angle_alpha   90.00
_cell.angle_beta   90.00
_cell.angle_gamma   90.00
#
_symmetry.space_group_name_H-M   'P 1'
#
loop_
_entity.id
_entity.type
_entity.pdbx_description
1 polymer ?
#
loop_
_entity_poly.entity_id
_entity_poly.type
_entity_poly.pdbx_seq_one_letter_code
_entity_poly.pdbx_strand_id
1 'polypeptide(L)'
;NLKESEPDVYDRIIAKVGEHPGTRGQPSLTEKQPLLLKTIVDIVSPFASAHERRRTDMLRSCSTLDDLQKALIDFGFNLSRSAVYLRLLPRRSDTREGQRHKTTVPVKLIKATNDARSAHMDSHFCAATVKYLKNLADVLGPDAVFALS
;
A
#
# COMPACT_ATOMS: atom_id res chain seq x y z
N ASN A 1 16.67 21.97 -7.70
CA ASN A 1 17.41 21.45 -6.53
C ASN A 1 17.29 22.41 -5.36
N LEU A 2 16.31 22.21 -4.46
CA LEU A 2 16.07 23.08 -3.29
C LEU A 2 17.24 23.12 -2.29
N LYS A 3 18.13 22.11 -2.35
CA LYS A 3 19.35 22.03 -1.54
C LYS A 3 20.41 23.05 -1.94
N GLU A 4 20.37 23.53 -3.18
CA GLU A 4 21.35 24.48 -3.73
C GLU A 4 20.85 25.93 -3.70
N SER A 5 19.53 26.15 -3.60
CA SER A 5 18.94 27.49 -3.68
C SER A 5 18.74 28.16 -2.31
N GLU A 6 18.36 27.42 -1.27
CA GLU A 6 18.14 27.98 0.08
C GLU A 6 18.50 26.96 1.18
N PRO A 7 19.79 26.89 1.58
CA PRO A 7 20.27 25.90 2.53
C PRO A 7 19.61 26.05 3.92
N ASP A 8 19.34 27.28 4.36
CA ASP A 8 18.70 27.56 5.65
C ASP A 8 17.26 27.03 5.74
N VAL A 9 16.54 27.01 4.62
CA VAL A 9 15.17 26.47 4.56
C VAL A 9 15.19 24.95 4.51
N TYR A 10 16.17 24.37 3.80
CA TYR A 10 16.39 22.92 3.77
C TYR A 10 16.74 22.38 5.17
N ASP A 11 17.61 23.07 5.90
CA ASP A 11 18.00 22.71 7.26
C ASP A 11 16.87 22.91 8.27
N ARG A 12 16.04 23.96 8.13
CA ARG A 12 14.82 24.14 8.94
C ARG A 12 13.77 23.07 8.69
N ILE A 13 13.64 22.57 7.46
CA ILE A 13 12.74 21.47 7.10
C ILE A 13 13.24 20.17 7.71
N ILE A 14 14.55 19.87 7.65
CA ILE A 14 15.14 18.68 8.30
C ILE A 14 14.99 18.76 9.83
N ALA A 15 15.27 19.92 10.43
CA ALA A 15 15.12 20.12 11.87
C ALA A 15 13.66 19.96 12.35
N LYS A 16 12.67 20.43 11.58
CA LYS A 16 11.25 20.24 11.91
C LYS A 16 10.72 18.83 11.62
N VAL A 17 11.32 18.07 10.70
CA VAL A 17 10.99 16.66 10.47
C VAL A 17 11.53 15.76 11.61
N GLY A 18 12.58 16.21 12.31
CA GLY A 18 13.19 15.52 13.45
C GLY A 18 12.43 15.63 14.79
N GLU A 19 11.59 16.64 14.99
CA GLU A 19 11.07 16.95 16.33
C GLU A 19 9.53 17.05 16.39
N HIS A 20 8.86 15.93 16.67
CA HIS A 20 7.55 15.91 17.34
C HIS A 20 7.42 14.67 18.26
N PRO A 21 6.74 14.82 19.41
CA PRO A 21 7.23 14.37 20.70
C PRO A 21 6.91 12.89 20.95
N GLY A 22 7.91 12.03 20.78
CA GLY A 22 8.12 11.01 21.81
C GLY A 22 8.72 11.73 23.01
N THR A 23 8.21 11.47 24.20
CA THR A 23 8.81 11.91 25.47
C THR A 23 10.33 11.85 25.36
N ARG A 24 11.01 13.00 25.50
CA ARG A 24 12.46 13.12 25.38
C ARG A 24 13.11 11.98 26.19
N GLY A 25 13.74 11.02 25.51
CA GLY A 25 14.42 9.87 26.13
C GLY A 25 13.86 8.48 25.83
N GLN A 26 12.71 8.32 25.16
CA GLN A 26 12.26 6.97 24.75
C GLN A 26 12.82 6.59 23.38
N PRO A 27 13.70 5.57 23.28
CA PRO A 27 14.31 5.20 22.00
C PRO A 27 13.24 4.72 21.04
N SER A 28 13.43 5.05 19.75
CA SER A 28 12.49 4.66 18.71
C SER A 28 12.36 3.14 18.66
N LEU A 29 11.20 2.62 18.23
CA LEU A 29 11.01 1.17 18.10
C LEU A 29 12.07 0.54 17.17
N THR A 30 12.53 1.29 16.17
CA THR A 30 13.62 0.89 15.27
C THR A 30 14.96 0.77 16.00
N GLU A 31 15.25 1.64 16.97
CA GLU A 31 16.43 1.52 17.84
C GLU A 31 16.34 0.33 18.79
N LYS A 32 15.15 0.03 19.31
CA LYS A 32 14.92 -1.15 20.16
C LYS A 32 14.99 -2.46 19.40
N GLN A 33 14.58 -2.44 18.13
CA GLN A 33 14.43 -3.63 17.29
C GLN A 33 15.00 -3.36 15.88
N PRO A 34 16.34 -3.34 15.73
CA PRO A 34 16.98 -2.98 14.47
C PRO A 34 16.71 -3.99 13.35
N LEU A 35 16.45 -5.25 13.71
CA LEU A 35 16.20 -6.34 12.76
C LEU A 35 14.78 -6.31 12.16
N LEU A 36 13.86 -5.52 12.72
CA LEU A 36 12.45 -5.53 12.33
C LEU A 36 12.24 -5.19 10.85
N LEU A 37 12.93 -4.18 10.33
CA LEU A 37 12.76 -3.77 8.93
C LEU A 37 13.30 -4.84 7.98
N LYS A 38 14.40 -5.49 8.35
CA LYS A 38 15.00 -6.58 7.59
C LYS A 38 14.07 -7.80 7.55
N THR A 39 13.52 -8.18 8.70
CA THR A 39 12.59 -9.33 8.77
C THR A 39 11.31 -9.08 7.99
N ILE A 40 10.77 -7.85 7.99
CA ILE A 40 9.63 -7.49 7.12
C ILE A 40 9.98 -7.70 5.64
N VAL A 41 11.18 -7.29 5.19
CA VAL A 41 11.62 -7.54 3.82
C VAL A 41 11.73 -9.03 3.56
N ASP A 42 12.36 -9.78 4.44
CA ASP A 42 12.61 -11.22 4.26
C ASP A 42 11.29 -12.02 4.18
N ILE A 43 10.30 -11.71 5.03
CA ILE A 43 8.96 -12.33 5.02
C ILE A 43 8.23 -12.08 3.71
N VAL A 44 8.36 -10.88 3.14
CA VAL A 44 7.62 -10.48 1.94
C VAL A 44 8.37 -10.83 0.65
N SER A 45 9.66 -11.14 0.72
CA SER A 45 10.52 -11.44 -0.43
C SER A 45 10.67 -12.91 -0.88
N PRO A 46 10.03 -13.96 -0.32
CA PRO A 46 10.39 -15.34 -0.65
C PRO A 46 10.08 -15.75 -2.11
N PHE A 47 9.23 -15.01 -2.84
CA PHE A 47 8.83 -15.33 -4.23
C PHE A 47 9.67 -14.66 -5.34
N ALA A 48 10.78 -13.98 -5.01
CA ALA A 48 11.54 -13.17 -5.97
C ALA A 48 12.35 -13.97 -7.04
N SER A 49 12.25 -15.30 -7.10
CA SER A 49 12.93 -16.11 -8.15
C SER A 49 12.11 -16.34 -9.42
N ALA A 50 10.85 -15.90 -9.52
CA ALA A 50 9.99 -16.33 -10.63
C ALA A 50 9.64 -15.30 -11.72
N HIS A 51 9.99 -14.00 -11.63
CA HIS A 51 9.67 -13.06 -12.72
C HIS A 51 10.67 -11.89 -12.89
N GLU A 52 11.69 -12.13 -13.71
CA GLU A 52 12.72 -11.19 -14.17
C GLU A 52 12.18 -10.07 -15.12
N ARG A 53 10.90 -10.10 -15.56
CA ARG A 53 10.45 -9.30 -16.72
C ARG A 53 9.66 -8.02 -16.45
N ARG A 54 9.42 -7.60 -15.21
CA ARG A 54 8.72 -6.32 -14.90
C ARG A 54 9.54 -5.40 -14.03
N ARG A 55 10.67 -4.96 -14.60
CA ARG A 55 11.72 -4.11 -14.04
C ARG A 55 11.27 -2.67 -13.66
N THR A 56 10.02 -2.45 -13.26
CA THR A 56 9.47 -1.13 -12.85
C THR A 56 8.61 -1.14 -11.57
N ASP A 57 8.22 -2.30 -11.03
CA ASP A 57 7.39 -2.38 -9.82
C ASP A 57 8.25 -2.66 -8.58
N MET A 58 9.04 -1.67 -8.17
CA MET A 58 9.97 -1.71 -7.02
C MET A 58 9.31 -1.88 -5.63
N LEU A 59 8.09 -2.44 -5.55
CA LEU A 59 7.30 -2.55 -4.32
C LEU A 59 6.80 -3.97 -4.15
N ARG A 60 7.50 -4.72 -3.31
CA ARG A 60 7.11 -6.08 -2.94
C ARG A 60 5.78 -6.00 -2.19
N SER A 61 4.80 -6.82 -2.56
CA SER A 61 3.45 -6.71 -1.98
C SER A 61 3.21 -7.80 -0.95
N CYS A 62 2.63 -7.46 0.21
CA CYS A 62 2.23 -8.40 1.25
C CYS A 62 0.74 -8.74 1.14
N SER A 63 0.37 -10.01 1.34
CA SER A 63 -1.00 -10.54 1.16
C SER A 63 -2.04 -9.71 1.92
N THR A 64 -1.96 -9.74 3.24
CA THR A 64 -2.76 -8.89 4.11
C THR A 64 -1.90 -8.38 5.25
N LEU A 65 -2.35 -7.28 5.86
CA LEU A 65 -1.64 -6.70 6.99
C LEU A 65 -1.70 -7.63 8.22
N ASP A 66 -2.79 -8.38 8.37
CA ASP A 66 -2.99 -9.32 9.46
C ASP A 66 -2.06 -10.54 9.34
N ASP A 67 -1.84 -11.03 8.12
CA ASP A 67 -0.88 -12.11 7.86
C ASP A 67 0.55 -11.67 8.17
N LEU A 68 0.92 -10.45 7.77
CA LEU A 68 2.23 -9.89 8.09
C LEU A 68 2.41 -9.70 9.60
N GLN A 69 1.37 -9.24 10.30
CA GLN A 69 1.42 -9.10 11.75
C GLN A 69 1.63 -10.44 12.45
N LYS A 70 0.89 -11.49 12.04
CA LYS A 70 1.05 -12.85 12.59
C LYS A 70 2.46 -13.37 12.36
N ALA A 71 2.98 -13.25 11.13
CA ALA A 71 4.35 -13.66 10.83
C ALA A 71 5.36 -12.92 11.72
N LEU A 72 5.21 -11.60 11.92
CA LEU A 72 6.09 -10.84 12.80
C LEU A 72 6.01 -11.29 14.26
N ILE A 73 4.83 -11.66 14.75
CA ILE A 73 4.64 -12.25 16.08
C ILE A 73 5.37 -13.59 16.19
N ASP A 74 5.28 -14.44 15.16
CA ASP A 74 5.97 -15.74 15.10
C ASP A 74 7.51 -15.57 15.11
N PHE A 75 8.02 -14.50 14.49
CA PHE A 75 9.43 -14.10 14.55
C PHE A 75 9.83 -13.42 15.88
N GLY A 76 8.91 -13.31 16.85
CA GLY A 76 9.18 -12.76 18.19
C GLY A 76 9.00 -11.24 18.31
N PHE A 77 8.44 -10.57 17.31
CA PHE A 77 8.13 -9.14 17.37
C PHE A 77 6.71 -8.90 17.90
N ASN A 78 6.61 -8.28 19.08
CA ASN A 78 5.31 -7.88 19.62
C ASN A 78 4.89 -6.51 19.10
N LEU A 79 4.16 -6.49 17.98
CA LEU A 79 3.68 -5.27 17.33
C LEU A 79 2.17 -5.32 17.11
N SER A 80 1.54 -4.17 17.33
CA SER A 80 0.14 -4.00 16.95
C SER A 80 0.00 -3.87 15.44
N ARG A 81 -1.19 -4.21 14.95
CA ARG A 81 -1.63 -4.03 13.58
C ARG A 81 -1.29 -2.65 13.01
N SER A 82 -1.64 -1.59 13.76
CA SER A 82 -1.39 -0.20 13.37
C SER A 82 0.10 0.16 13.37
N ALA A 83 0.89 -0.42 14.28
CA ALA A 83 2.33 -0.21 14.30
C ALA A 83 2.99 -0.81 13.05
N VAL A 84 2.57 -2.00 12.62
CA VAL A 84 3.05 -2.62 11.36
C VAL A 84 2.69 -1.76 10.17
N TYR A 85 1.44 -1.26 10.09
CA TYR A 85 0.98 -0.38 9.00
C TYR A 85 1.89 0.83 8.78
N LEU A 86 2.27 1.52 9.85
CA LEU A 86 3.10 2.73 9.79
C LEU A 86 4.55 2.47 9.32
N ARG A 87 4.95 1.20 9.21
CA ARG A 87 6.27 0.77 8.68
C ARG A 87 6.22 0.33 7.22
N LEU A 88 5.03 0.22 6.64
CA LEU A 88 4.86 -0.08 5.22
C LEU A 88 4.86 1.20 4.40
N LEU A 89 5.06 1.06 3.09
CA LEU A 89 4.96 2.20 2.19
C LEU A 89 3.50 2.69 2.13
N PRO A 90 3.23 3.96 2.44
CA PRO A 90 1.87 4.49 2.38
C PRO A 90 1.32 4.45 0.96
N ARG A 91 0.00 4.25 0.85
CA ARG A 91 -0.69 4.29 -0.45
C ARG A 91 -0.63 5.67 -1.10
N ARG A 92 -0.68 6.73 -0.30
CA ARG A 92 -0.59 8.14 -0.72
C ARG A 92 0.23 8.92 0.31
N SER A 93 1.47 9.25 -0.04
CA SER A 93 2.38 10.04 0.80
C SER A 93 1.85 11.41 1.15
N ASP A 94 1.09 12.02 0.24
CA ASP A 94 0.70 13.44 0.32
C ASP A 94 -0.43 13.69 1.33
N THR A 95 -1.09 12.61 1.78
CA THR A 95 -2.16 12.69 2.78
C THR A 95 -1.59 12.84 4.19
N ARG A 96 -2.35 13.48 5.10
CA ARG A 96 -1.99 13.57 6.53
C ARG A 96 -1.72 12.20 7.16
N GLU A 97 -2.40 11.15 6.68
CA GLU A 97 -2.17 9.78 7.14
C GLU A 97 -0.87 9.21 6.58
N GLY A 98 -0.58 9.43 5.29
CA GLY A 98 0.67 9.01 4.67
C GLY A 98 1.91 9.61 5.33
N GLN A 99 1.83 10.86 5.76
CA GLN A 99 2.89 11.55 6.50
C GLN A 99 3.17 10.97 7.89
N ARG A 100 2.25 10.15 8.45
CA ARG A 100 2.48 9.47 9.75
C ARG A 100 3.50 8.33 9.63
N HIS A 101 3.76 7.84 8.43
CA HIS A 101 4.72 6.77 8.19
C HIS A 101 6.15 7.34 8.24
N LYS A 102 6.93 6.99 9.28
CA LYS A 102 8.27 7.57 9.53
C LYS A 102 9.42 6.76 8.95
N THR A 103 9.39 5.43 9.12
CA THR A 103 10.48 4.53 8.67
C THR A 103 9.81 3.43 7.88
N THR A 104 9.87 3.53 6.55
CA THR A 104 9.10 2.69 5.65
C THR A 104 9.98 1.69 4.93
N VAL A 105 9.48 0.46 4.84
CA VAL A 105 9.99 -0.57 3.94
C VAL A 105 9.26 -0.41 2.60
N PRO A 106 9.90 -0.62 1.42
CA PRO A 106 9.26 -0.59 0.11
C PRO A 106 8.32 -1.79 -0.09
N VAL A 107 7.34 -1.93 0.79
CA VAL A 107 6.32 -2.96 0.80
C VAL A 107 4.95 -2.30 0.72
N LYS A 108 4.13 -2.75 -0.22
CA LYS A 108 2.72 -2.36 -0.35
C LYS A 108 1.82 -3.50 0.11
N LEU A 109 0.61 -3.17 0.55
CA LEU A 109 -0.42 -4.18 0.76
C LEU A 109 -1.03 -4.58 -0.58
N ILE A 110 -1.28 -5.87 -0.79
CA ILE A 110 -2.07 -6.33 -1.92
C ILE A 110 -3.46 -5.69 -1.79
N LYS A 111 -3.90 -5.06 -2.89
CA LYS A 111 -5.25 -4.52 -2.95
C LYS A 111 -6.21 -5.69 -2.82
N ALA A 112 -7.25 -5.57 -1.99
CA ALA A 112 -8.40 -6.46 -2.08
C ALA A 112 -8.94 -6.40 -3.51
N THR A 113 -8.60 -7.39 -4.32
CA THR A 113 -9.10 -7.55 -5.67
C THR A 113 -10.44 -8.27 -5.57
N ASN A 114 -11.39 -7.85 -6.39
CA ASN A 114 -12.70 -8.49 -6.46
C ASN A 114 -12.63 -9.73 -7.36
N ASP A 115 -11.52 -10.48 -7.31
CA ASP A 115 -11.23 -11.56 -8.25
C ASP A 115 -12.28 -12.68 -8.15
N ALA A 116 -12.91 -12.83 -6.99
CA ALA A 116 -14.06 -13.71 -6.80
C ALA A 116 -15.24 -13.37 -7.74
N ARG A 117 -15.48 -12.08 -8.04
CA ARG A 117 -16.54 -11.66 -8.97
C ARG A 117 -16.16 -11.92 -10.43
N SER A 118 -14.88 -11.85 -10.77
CA SER A 118 -14.39 -12.21 -12.11
C SER A 118 -14.30 -13.72 -12.33
N ALA A 119 -14.19 -14.50 -11.25
CA ALA A 119 -14.09 -15.96 -11.30
C ALA A 119 -15.45 -16.67 -11.43
N HIS A 120 -16.56 -15.95 -11.26
CA HIS A 120 -17.90 -16.53 -11.46
C HIS A 120 -18.08 -16.92 -12.94
N MET A 121 -18.64 -18.11 -13.20
CA MET A 121 -18.82 -18.61 -14.57
C MET A 121 -19.61 -17.62 -15.46
N ASP A 122 -20.63 -16.97 -14.89
CA ASP A 122 -21.45 -16.01 -15.61
C ASP A 122 -20.87 -14.60 -15.69
N SER A 123 -19.67 -14.35 -15.14
CA SER A 123 -19.07 -13.02 -15.15
C SER A 123 -18.91 -12.49 -16.58
N HIS A 124 -18.55 -13.38 -17.52
CA HIS A 124 -18.46 -13.05 -18.94
C HIS A 124 -19.80 -12.68 -19.56
N PHE A 125 -20.86 -13.45 -19.30
CA PHE A 125 -22.19 -13.18 -19.84
C PHE A 125 -22.75 -11.87 -19.27
N CYS A 126 -22.63 -11.67 -17.96
CA CYS A 126 -23.12 -10.47 -17.30
C CYS A 126 -22.37 -9.22 -17.80
N ALA A 127 -21.05 -9.29 -17.97
CA ALA A 127 -20.27 -8.21 -18.56
C ALA A 127 -20.64 -7.92 -20.02
N ALA A 128 -20.91 -8.95 -20.82
CA ALA A 128 -21.34 -8.81 -22.21
C ALA A 128 -22.72 -8.14 -22.29
N THR A 129 -23.68 -8.56 -21.46
CA THR A 129 -25.02 -7.97 -21.39
C THR A 129 -24.96 -6.50 -20.96
N VAL A 130 -24.19 -6.16 -19.92
CA VAL A 130 -24.01 -4.77 -19.49
C VAL A 130 -23.40 -3.92 -20.61
N LYS A 131 -22.41 -4.46 -21.33
CA LYS A 131 -21.78 -3.75 -22.45
C LYS A 131 -22.77 -3.55 -23.61
N TYR A 132 -23.59 -4.56 -23.91
CA TYR A 132 -24.62 -4.48 -24.93
C TYR A 132 -25.68 -3.42 -24.60
N LEU A 133 -26.19 -3.42 -23.37
CA LEU A 133 -27.15 -2.43 -22.90
C LEU A 133 -26.57 -1.01 -22.91
N LYS A 134 -25.29 -0.84 -22.56
CA LYS A 134 -24.61 0.46 -22.70
C LYS A 134 -24.54 0.92 -24.15
N ASN A 135 -24.14 0.04 -25.06
CA ASN A 135 -24.08 0.38 -26.48
C ASN A 135 -25.46 0.74 -27.04
N LEU A 136 -26.51 0.05 -26.61
CA LEU A 136 -27.88 0.41 -26.97
C LEU A 136 -28.26 1.78 -26.39
N ALA A 137 -27.87 2.07 -25.15
CA ALA A 137 -28.19 3.34 -24.51
C ALA A 137 -27.47 4.52 -25.17
N ASP A 138 -26.25 4.30 -25.67
CA ASP A 138 -25.51 5.30 -26.44
C ASP A 138 -26.18 5.60 -27.79
N VAL A 139 -26.87 4.63 -28.40
CA VAL A 139 -27.52 4.77 -29.72
C VAL A 139 -28.95 5.30 -29.60
N LEU A 140 -29.73 4.76 -28.66
CA LEU A 140 -31.18 4.98 -28.55
C LEU A 140 -31.54 5.93 -27.40
N GLY A 141 -30.60 6.22 -26.50
CA GLY A 141 -30.84 6.93 -25.26
C GLY A 141 -31.26 6.01 -24.10
N PRO A 142 -31.07 6.45 -22.85
CA PRO A 142 -31.29 5.62 -21.66
C PRO A 142 -32.77 5.24 -21.44
N ASP A 143 -33.71 6.12 -21.78
CA ASP A 143 -35.14 5.89 -21.56
C ASP A 143 -35.69 4.76 -22.43
N ALA A 144 -35.19 4.64 -23.66
CA ALA A 144 -35.58 3.57 -24.58
C ALA A 144 -35.02 2.21 -24.15
N VAL A 145 -33.83 2.19 -23.54
CA VAL A 145 -33.20 0.95 -23.05
C VAL A 145 -33.83 0.47 -21.75
N PHE A 146 -34.30 1.37 -20.88
CA PHE A 146 -35.04 1.00 -19.66
C PHE A 146 -36.33 0.22 -19.96
N ALA A 147 -36.98 0.50 -21.08
CA ALA A 147 -38.16 -0.25 -21.52
C ALA A 147 -37.84 -1.68 -22.02
N LEU A 148 -36.57 -1.96 -22.33
CA LEU A 148 -36.10 -3.24 -22.88
C LEU A 148 -35.40 -4.13 -21.84
N SER A 149 -34.98 -3.55 -20.71
CA SER A 149 -34.34 -4.28 -19.60
C SER A 149 -35.36 -4.90 -18.66
#